data_AF-A0A933D3Y0-F1
#
_entry.id   AF-A0A933D3Y0-F1
#
_cell.length_a   1.000
_cell.length_b   1.000
_cell.length_c   1.000
_cell.angle_alpha   90.00
_cell.angle_beta   90.00
_cell.angle_gamma   90.00
#
_symmetry.space_group_name_H-M   'P 1'
#
loop_
_entity.id
_entity.type
_entity.pdbx_description
1 polymer ?
#
loop_
_entity_poly.entity_id
_entity_poly.type
_entity_poly.pdbx_seq_one_letter_code
_entity_poly.pdbx_strand_id
1 'polypeptide(L)'
;MIRINLIFTALLAVFLVIEPQGYSQEKSTRKNALEIAKQKEQKVGYACPMHPEVTSDQPGDCAKCGMPLEKSESSEITSVQDKILQAKMLMKEAKDEVIQNGKYSCCTKSPCNVCLMEHQNCDCYKDLKANKAVCNECYAGWQRGDGADKEIKASSVKTSYKKHSH
;
A
#
# COMPACT_ATOMS: atom_id res chain seq x y z
N MET A 1 -11.09 -67.71 24.64
CA MET A 1 -10.44 -66.78 23.68
C MET A 1 -11.43 -66.16 22.67
N ILE A 2 -12.68 -65.85 23.06
CA ILE A 2 -13.71 -65.28 22.16
C ILE A 2 -14.12 -63.84 22.57
N ARG A 3 -13.80 -63.41 23.80
CA ARG A 3 -14.20 -62.07 24.30
C ARG A 3 -13.22 -60.92 24.01
N ILE A 4 -12.02 -61.21 23.48
CA ILE A 4 -11.00 -60.19 23.16
C ILE A 4 -11.17 -59.63 21.73
N ASN A 5 -11.78 -60.40 20.81
CA ASN A 5 -11.93 -60.02 19.41
C ASN A 5 -13.02 -58.95 19.16
N LEU A 6 -14.03 -58.84 20.04
CA LEU A 6 -15.12 -57.88 19.88
C LEU A 6 -14.73 -56.44 20.29
N ILE A 7 -13.74 -56.29 21.17
CA ILE A 7 -13.29 -54.97 21.65
C ILE A 7 -12.33 -54.34 20.63
N PHE A 8 -11.50 -55.16 19.96
CA PHE A 8 -10.60 -54.69 18.90
C PHE A 8 -11.33 -54.27 17.62
N THR A 9 -12.44 -54.92 17.27
CA THR A 9 -13.25 -54.52 16.11
C THR A 9 -14.02 -53.22 16.33
N ALA A 10 -14.31 -52.85 17.58
CA ALA A 10 -15.04 -51.62 17.90
C ALA A 10 -14.15 -50.35 17.80
N LEU A 11 -12.83 -50.46 18.02
CA LEU A 11 -11.91 -49.31 17.98
C LEU A 11 -11.52 -48.89 16.55
N LEU A 12 -11.57 -49.80 15.57
CA LEU A 12 -11.29 -49.50 14.16
C LEU A 12 -12.45 -48.76 13.45
N ALA A 13 -13.67 -48.81 13.99
CA ALA A 13 -14.83 -48.18 13.36
C ALA A 13 -15.02 -46.68 13.70
N VAL A 14 -14.37 -46.17 14.75
CA VAL A 14 -14.56 -44.78 15.22
C VAL A 14 -13.68 -43.78 14.46
N PHE A 15 -12.64 -44.22 13.77
CA PHE A 15 -11.74 -43.34 13.01
C PHE A 15 -12.22 -42.97 11.59
N LEU A 16 -13.30 -43.58 11.08
CA LEU A 16 -13.81 -43.31 9.72
C LEU A 16 -14.89 -42.22 9.64
N VAL A 17 -15.28 -41.58 10.76
CA VAL A 17 -16.38 -40.58 10.77
C VAL A 17 -15.90 -39.16 11.10
N ILE A 18 -14.60 -38.87 11.02
CA ILE A 18 -14.10 -37.49 11.10
C ILE A 18 -13.90 -36.97 9.67
N GLU A 19 -14.98 -36.53 9.04
CA GLU A 19 -14.90 -35.65 7.87
C GLU A 19 -14.38 -34.28 8.33
N PRO A 20 -13.24 -33.78 7.83
CA PRO A 20 -12.83 -32.41 8.10
C PRO A 20 -13.66 -31.47 7.22
N GLN A 21 -14.85 -31.10 7.70
CA GLN A 21 -15.66 -30.01 7.13
C GLN A 21 -14.98 -28.67 7.44
N GLY A 22 -13.90 -28.35 6.73
CA GLY A 22 -13.14 -27.12 6.99
C GLY A 22 -12.37 -26.55 5.79
N TYR A 23 -12.56 -27.08 4.59
CA TYR A 23 -11.84 -26.64 3.38
C TYR A 23 -12.84 -26.25 2.28
N SER A 24 -13.50 -25.10 2.40
CA SER A 24 -14.38 -24.59 1.33
C SER A 24 -14.45 -23.05 1.23
N GLN A 25 -14.15 -22.29 2.28
CA GLN A 25 -14.31 -20.83 2.22
C GLN A 25 -13.22 -20.06 1.45
N GLU A 26 -12.07 -20.66 1.12
CA GLU A 26 -10.98 -19.94 0.44
C GLU A 26 -11.16 -19.80 -1.09
N LYS A 27 -12.02 -20.63 -1.71
CA LYS A 27 -12.16 -20.71 -3.18
C LYS A 27 -13.17 -19.70 -3.76
N SER A 28 -14.07 -19.20 -2.93
CA SER A 28 -15.10 -18.21 -3.33
C SER A 28 -14.53 -16.78 -3.39
N THR A 29 -13.66 -16.41 -2.45
CA THR A 29 -13.06 -15.06 -2.37
C THR A 29 -12.10 -14.76 -3.52
N ARG A 30 -11.31 -15.73 -4.00
CA ARG A 30 -10.41 -15.52 -5.16
C ARG A 30 -11.15 -15.28 -6.48
N LYS A 31 -12.30 -15.92 -6.66
CA LYS A 31 -13.12 -15.73 -7.88
C LYS A 31 -13.72 -14.32 -7.92
N ASN A 32 -14.24 -13.84 -6.78
CA ASN A 32 -14.77 -12.49 -6.66
C ASN A 32 -13.67 -11.42 -6.78
N ALA A 33 -12.45 -11.67 -6.25
CA ALA A 33 -11.33 -10.74 -6.35
C ALA A 33 -10.83 -10.54 -7.80
N LEU A 34 -10.88 -11.59 -8.64
CA LEU A 34 -10.47 -11.49 -10.04
C LEU A 34 -11.51 -10.75 -10.91
N GLU A 35 -12.81 -10.94 -10.66
CA GLU A 35 -13.85 -10.16 -11.34
C GLU A 35 -13.83 -8.67 -10.95
N ILE A 36 -13.59 -8.36 -9.68
CA ILE A 36 -13.44 -6.98 -9.19
C ILE A 36 -12.17 -6.32 -9.76
N ALA A 37 -11.09 -7.08 -9.97
CA ALA A 37 -9.88 -6.59 -10.65
C ALA A 37 -10.12 -6.32 -12.16
N LYS A 38 -10.93 -7.15 -12.82
CA LYS A 38 -11.22 -7.03 -14.26
C LYS A 38 -12.16 -5.87 -14.60
N GLN A 39 -13.05 -5.48 -13.69
CA GLN A 39 -13.90 -4.29 -13.88
C GLN A 39 -13.17 -2.96 -13.68
N LYS A 40 -11.91 -2.99 -13.23
CA LYS A 40 -11.06 -1.81 -13.08
C LYS A 40 -10.06 -1.63 -14.23
N GLU A 41 -10.24 -2.34 -15.34
CA GLU A 41 -9.60 -2.00 -16.61
C GLU A 41 -10.50 -1.02 -17.37
N GLN A 42 -10.02 0.22 -17.38
CA GLN A 42 -10.52 1.40 -18.07
C GLN A 42 -11.22 1.10 -19.40
N LYS A 43 -12.53 1.36 -19.46
CA LYS A 43 -13.12 1.82 -20.72
C LYS A 43 -12.66 3.25 -20.94
N VAL A 44 -11.77 3.43 -21.91
CA VAL A 44 -11.47 4.73 -22.51
C VAL A 44 -12.73 5.15 -23.28
N GLY A 45 -13.58 5.96 -22.65
CA GLY A 45 -14.77 6.51 -23.30
C GLY A 45 -14.46 7.83 -24.00
N TYR A 46 -15.24 8.18 -25.01
CA TYR A 46 -15.36 9.50 -25.63
C TYR A 46 -16.70 10.09 -25.19
N ALA A 47 -16.79 11.40 -24.96
CA ALA A 47 -18.01 12.09 -24.55
C ALA A 47 -18.19 13.41 -25.31
N CYS A 48 -19.44 13.84 -25.53
CA CYS A 48 -19.71 15.12 -26.16
C CYS A 48 -19.55 16.26 -25.13
N PRO A 49 -18.78 17.33 -25.44
CA PRO A 49 -18.57 18.44 -24.49
C PRO A 49 -19.87 19.20 -24.16
N MET A 50 -20.88 19.15 -25.05
CA MET A 50 -22.18 19.80 -24.85
C MET A 50 -23.27 18.86 -24.35
N HIS A 51 -23.11 17.55 -24.51
CA HIS A 51 -24.09 16.53 -24.15
C HIS A 51 -23.39 15.36 -23.45
N PRO A 52 -22.99 15.50 -22.17
CA PRO A 52 -22.17 14.51 -21.46
C PRO A 52 -22.78 13.11 -21.39
N GLU A 53 -24.11 12.98 -21.53
CA GLU A 53 -24.82 11.71 -21.63
C GLU A 53 -24.58 10.96 -22.96
N VAL A 54 -24.03 11.64 -23.97
CA VAL A 54 -23.63 11.05 -25.25
C VAL A 54 -22.19 10.58 -25.14
N THR A 55 -22.01 9.31 -24.82
CA THR A 55 -20.70 8.65 -24.71
C THR A 55 -20.51 7.57 -25.78
N SER A 56 -19.27 7.31 -26.18
CA SER A 56 -18.89 6.29 -27.16
C SER A 56 -17.58 5.60 -26.74
N ASP A 57 -17.38 4.34 -27.12
CA ASP A 57 -16.07 3.67 -26.94
C ASP A 57 -15.09 4.00 -28.09
N GLN A 58 -15.53 4.76 -29.11
CA GLN A 58 -14.77 5.14 -30.30
C GLN A 58 -14.87 6.64 -30.60
N PRO A 59 -13.88 7.24 -31.28
CA PRO A 59 -14.01 8.60 -31.83
C PRO A 59 -15.21 8.70 -32.77
N GLY A 60 -15.80 9.89 -32.85
CA GLY A 60 -16.93 10.16 -33.76
C GLY A 60 -17.57 11.50 -33.42
N ASP A 61 -18.74 11.76 -34.00
CA ASP A 61 -19.49 12.99 -33.76
C ASP A 61 -20.72 12.72 -32.87
N CYS A 62 -21.09 13.72 -32.09
CA CYS A 62 -22.27 13.67 -31.22
C CYS A 62 -23.54 13.61 -32.05
N ALA A 63 -24.35 12.58 -31.84
CA ALA A 63 -25.63 12.40 -32.54
C ALA A 63 -26.67 13.52 -32.25
N LYS A 64 -26.47 14.33 -31.19
CA LYS A 64 -27.38 15.43 -30.83
C LYS A 64 -27.00 16.77 -31.47
N CYS A 65 -25.71 17.09 -31.56
CA CYS A 65 -25.26 18.40 -32.03
C CYS A 65 -24.23 18.38 -33.16
N GLY A 66 -23.76 17.20 -33.57
CA GLY A 66 -22.78 17.04 -34.65
C GLY A 66 -21.36 17.50 -34.31
N MET A 67 -21.08 17.90 -33.07
CA MET A 67 -19.71 18.20 -32.63
C MET A 67 -18.92 16.92 -32.39
N PRO A 68 -17.60 16.91 -32.63
CA PRO A 68 -16.76 15.75 -32.35
C PRO A 68 -16.81 15.38 -30.85
N LEU A 69 -16.87 14.08 -30.57
CA LEU A 69 -16.72 13.53 -29.24
C LEU A 69 -15.25 13.64 -28.83
N GLU A 70 -15.02 14.19 -27.65
CA GLU A 70 -13.69 14.30 -27.09
C GLU A 70 -13.41 13.07 -26.23
N LYS A 71 -12.15 12.67 -26.14
CA LYS A 71 -11.76 11.55 -25.28
C LYS A 71 -12.13 11.95 -23.85
N SER A 72 -13.09 11.24 -23.25
CA SER A 72 -13.38 11.43 -21.84
C SER A 72 -12.12 11.02 -21.11
N GLU A 73 -11.48 11.98 -20.46
CA GLU A 73 -10.38 11.70 -19.57
C GLU A 73 -10.99 10.98 -18.34
N SER A 74 -11.32 9.69 -18.46
CA SER A 74 -11.51 8.82 -17.29
C SER A 74 -10.17 8.47 -16.63
N SER A 75 -9.11 9.22 -16.96
CA SER A 75 -7.94 9.44 -16.12
C SER A 75 -7.72 10.92 -15.79
N GLU A 76 -8.74 11.78 -15.89
CA GLU A 76 -8.68 13.12 -15.30
C GLU A 76 -8.91 12.98 -13.79
N ILE A 77 -8.04 13.62 -13.03
CA ILE A 77 -8.04 13.57 -11.58
C ILE A 77 -9.14 14.52 -11.07
N THR A 78 -10.38 14.05 -11.18
CA THR A 78 -11.59 14.84 -10.91
C THR A 78 -11.92 14.93 -9.43
N SER A 79 -11.42 14.01 -8.60
CA SER A 79 -11.65 14.02 -7.15
C SER A 79 -10.41 14.45 -6.36
N VAL A 80 -10.64 15.07 -5.20
CA VAL A 80 -9.59 15.39 -4.23
C VAL A 80 -8.87 14.11 -3.78
N GLN A 81 -9.59 13.01 -3.69
CA GLN A 81 -9.06 11.70 -3.32
C GLN A 81 -8.06 11.18 -4.36
N ASP A 82 -8.36 11.35 -5.65
CA ASP A 82 -7.45 10.96 -6.73
C ASP A 82 -6.20 11.84 -6.75
N LYS A 83 -6.34 13.16 -6.47
CA LYS A 83 -5.20 14.07 -6.30
C LYS A 83 -4.30 13.63 -5.15
N ILE A 84 -4.89 13.27 -4.02
CA ILE A 84 -4.17 12.76 -2.85
C ILE A 84 -3.47 11.44 -3.18
N LEU A 85 -4.14 10.53 -3.91
CA LEU A 85 -3.56 9.26 -4.30
C LEU A 85 -2.35 9.45 -5.24
N GLN A 86 -2.50 10.29 -6.26
CA GLN A 86 -1.41 10.63 -7.17
C GLN A 86 -0.23 11.26 -6.41
N ALA A 87 -0.48 12.25 -5.55
CA ALA A 87 0.57 12.88 -4.75
C ALA A 87 1.30 11.87 -3.84
N LYS A 88 0.56 10.93 -3.24
CA LYS A 88 1.18 9.84 -2.45
C LYS A 88 2.04 8.93 -3.30
N MET A 89 1.62 8.61 -4.52
CA MET A 89 2.41 7.78 -5.44
C MET A 89 3.69 8.49 -5.87
N LEU A 90 3.60 9.77 -6.26
CA LEU A 90 4.76 10.59 -6.62
C LEU A 90 5.73 10.74 -5.45
N MET A 91 5.23 11.00 -4.24
CA MET A 91 6.06 11.08 -3.04
C MET A 91 6.73 9.75 -2.70
N LYS A 92 6.03 8.63 -2.92
CA LYS A 92 6.61 7.30 -2.73
C LYS A 92 7.74 7.06 -3.73
N GLU A 93 7.54 7.39 -5.00
CA GLU A 93 8.56 7.24 -6.04
C GLU A 93 9.80 8.10 -5.77
N ALA A 94 9.63 9.39 -5.46
CA ALA A 94 10.72 10.27 -5.08
C ALA A 94 11.49 9.74 -3.85
N LYS A 95 10.77 9.17 -2.88
CA LYS A 95 11.35 8.53 -1.70
C LYS A 95 12.14 7.28 -2.06
N ASP A 96 11.62 6.43 -2.94
CA ASP A 96 12.30 5.21 -3.39
C ASP A 96 13.61 5.58 -4.13
N GLU A 97 13.61 6.63 -4.96
CA GLU A 97 14.79 7.13 -5.66
C GLU A 97 15.89 7.62 -4.69
N VAL A 98 15.56 8.47 -3.73
CA VAL A 98 16.57 8.96 -2.77
C VAL A 98 17.08 7.86 -1.83
N ILE A 99 16.26 6.83 -1.55
CA ILE A 99 16.69 5.63 -0.82
C ILE A 99 17.71 4.86 -1.65
N GLN A 100 17.42 4.61 -2.93
CA GLN A 100 18.34 3.91 -3.84
C GLN A 100 19.69 4.63 -3.97
N ASN A 101 19.68 5.97 -3.93
CA ASN A 101 20.88 6.78 -3.97
C ASN A 101 21.61 6.90 -2.60
N GLY A 102 21.15 6.20 -1.57
CA GLY A 102 21.74 6.23 -0.22
C GLY A 102 21.67 7.62 0.45
N LYS A 103 20.82 8.50 -0.06
CA LYS A 103 20.56 9.83 0.50
C LYS A 103 19.45 9.79 1.55
N TYR A 104 18.63 8.75 1.59
CA TYR A 104 17.48 8.73 2.50
C TYR A 104 17.25 7.35 3.11
N SER A 105 16.78 7.32 4.36
CA SER A 105 16.31 6.09 4.99
C SER A 105 15.21 6.43 5.99
N CYS A 106 14.13 5.65 5.97
CA CYS A 106 12.99 5.82 6.88
C CYS A 106 13.40 5.32 8.27
N CYS A 107 13.86 6.22 9.14
CA CYS A 107 14.33 5.86 10.49
C CYS A 107 13.19 5.65 11.49
N THR A 108 12.02 6.25 11.21
CA THR A 108 10.83 6.21 12.06
C THR A 108 9.58 5.86 11.23
N LYS A 109 8.53 5.36 11.88
CA LYS A 109 7.25 4.95 11.25
C LYS A 109 6.39 6.13 10.77
N SER A 110 6.57 7.31 11.36
CA SER A 110 5.85 8.54 10.97
C SER A 110 6.33 9.03 9.60
N PRO A 111 5.47 9.66 8.76
CA PRO A 111 5.89 10.11 7.43
C PRO A 111 6.95 11.20 7.53
N CYS A 112 8.21 10.80 7.44
CA CYS A 112 9.38 11.67 7.46
C CYS A 112 9.57 12.47 6.15
N ASN A 113 8.49 12.82 5.45
CA ASN A 113 8.58 13.42 4.12
C ASN A 113 9.17 14.85 4.12
N VAL A 114 9.21 15.54 5.26
CA VAL A 114 9.74 16.92 5.37
C VAL A 114 11.22 16.98 4.97
N CYS A 115 12.07 16.13 5.54
CA CYS A 115 13.50 16.12 5.20
C CYS A 115 13.75 15.79 3.72
N LEU A 116 12.93 14.92 3.14
CA LEU A 116 12.96 14.64 1.72
C LEU A 116 12.61 15.88 0.89
N MET A 117 11.54 16.59 1.26
CA MET A 117 11.09 17.79 0.55
C MET A 117 12.07 18.95 0.65
N GLU A 118 12.69 19.16 1.81
CA GLU A 118 13.56 20.32 2.05
C GLU A 118 15.03 20.08 1.69
N HIS A 119 15.52 18.85 1.85
CA HIS A 119 16.96 18.58 1.78
C HIS A 119 17.33 17.46 0.80
N GLN A 120 16.34 16.72 0.26
CA GLN A 120 16.57 15.56 -0.60
C GLN A 120 17.52 14.51 0.00
N ASN A 121 17.69 14.54 1.33
CA ASN A 121 18.67 13.74 2.07
C ASN A 121 18.26 13.59 3.55
N CYS A 122 18.77 12.55 4.20
CA CYS A 122 18.59 12.25 5.61
C CYS A 122 19.91 11.72 6.19
N ASP A 123 20.82 12.64 6.52
CA ASP A 123 22.07 12.30 7.20
C ASP A 123 21.85 11.68 8.58
N CYS A 124 20.70 11.98 9.20
CA CYS A 124 20.33 11.43 10.50
C CYS A 124 20.35 9.90 10.52
N TYR A 125 20.02 9.20 9.43
CA TYR A 125 20.14 7.73 9.43
C TYR A 125 21.58 7.25 9.48
N LYS A 126 22.46 7.88 8.69
CA LYS A 126 23.89 7.55 8.65
C LYS A 126 24.53 7.82 10.02
N ASP A 127 24.21 8.98 10.59
CA ASP A 127 24.64 9.35 11.93
C ASP A 127 24.11 8.39 12.99
N LEU A 128 22.84 7.98 12.88
CA LEU A 128 22.23 7.00 13.78
C LEU A 128 22.95 5.64 13.74
N LYS A 129 23.21 5.08 12.55
CA LYS A 129 23.97 3.82 12.41
C LYS A 129 25.40 3.96 12.91
N ALA A 130 25.98 5.15 12.86
CA ALA A 130 27.29 5.47 13.40
C ALA A 130 27.28 5.83 14.90
N ASN A 131 26.16 5.67 15.62
CA ASN A 131 25.99 6.03 17.03
C ASN A 131 26.33 7.52 17.34
N LYS A 132 26.15 8.37 16.34
CA LYS A 132 26.26 9.82 16.42
C LYS A 132 24.93 10.44 16.81
N ALA A 133 25.00 11.68 17.27
CA ALA A 133 23.84 12.44 17.68
C ALA A 133 23.00 12.85 16.46
N VAL A 134 21.68 12.61 16.51
CA VAL A 134 20.72 12.91 15.43
C VAL A 134 19.91 14.16 15.76
N CYS A 135 19.03 14.63 14.86
CA CYS A 135 18.16 15.76 15.18
C CYS A 135 17.13 15.44 16.29
N ASN A 136 16.49 16.48 16.83
CA ASN A 136 15.50 16.34 17.90
C ASN A 136 14.27 15.52 17.47
N GLU A 137 13.82 15.65 16.23
CA GLU A 137 12.67 14.92 15.68
C GLU A 137 12.95 13.44 15.54
N CYS A 138 14.13 13.10 14.99
CA CYS A 138 14.59 11.72 14.89
C CYS A 138 14.70 11.10 16.28
N TYR A 139 15.38 11.78 17.21
CA TYR A 139 15.49 11.36 18.60
C TYR A 139 14.11 11.12 19.24
N ALA A 140 13.18 12.07 19.12
CA ALA A 140 11.84 11.96 19.69
C ALA A 140 11.04 10.79 19.10
N GLY A 141 11.16 10.54 17.79
CA GLY A 141 10.54 9.35 17.17
C GLY A 141 11.06 8.04 17.76
N TRP A 142 12.37 7.94 18.00
CA TRP A 142 12.93 6.77 18.68
C TRP A 142 12.44 6.62 20.12
N GLN A 143 12.34 7.71 20.88
CA GLN A 143 11.82 7.67 22.25
C GLN A 143 10.34 7.26 22.31
N ARG A 144 9.56 7.50 21.25
CA ARG A 144 8.15 7.05 21.15
C ARG A 144 8.00 5.60 20.67
N GLY A 145 9.08 4.91 20.31
CA GLY A 145 9.00 3.56 19.72
C GLY A 145 8.64 3.54 18.24
N ASP A 146 8.80 4.69 17.56
CA ASP A 146 8.59 4.79 16.12
C ASP A 146 9.78 4.25 15.33
N GLY A 147 10.90 3.89 15.97
CA GLY A 147 12.10 3.36 15.31
C GLY A 147 11.79 2.21 14.34
N ALA A 148 12.30 2.34 13.12
CA ALA A 148 12.05 1.36 12.05
C ALA A 148 13.14 0.26 11.98
N ASP A 149 14.36 0.56 12.42
CA ASP A 149 15.50 -0.38 12.43
C ASP A 149 15.53 -1.18 13.74
N LYS A 150 15.28 -2.50 13.66
CA LYS A 150 15.22 -3.35 14.86
C LYS A 150 16.57 -3.55 15.55
N GLU A 151 17.68 -3.25 14.87
CA GLU A 151 19.02 -3.40 15.42
C GLU A 151 19.39 -2.27 16.38
N ILE A 152 18.68 -1.14 16.29
CA ILE A 152 18.99 0.07 17.05
C ILE A 152 18.08 0.14 18.27
N LYS A 153 18.67 0.26 19.46
CA LYS A 153 17.91 0.42 20.71
C LYS A 153 17.55 1.89 20.91
N ALA A 154 16.30 2.18 21.27
CA ALA A 154 15.86 3.55 21.57
C ALA A 154 16.73 4.24 22.64
N SER A 155 17.22 3.47 23.63
CA SER A 155 18.10 3.96 24.69
C SER A 155 19.50 4.36 24.22
N SER A 156 19.94 3.89 23.04
CA SER A 156 21.25 4.26 22.46
C SER A 156 21.19 5.51 21.58
N VAL A 157 19.99 6.02 21.27
CA VAL A 157 19.82 7.16 20.37
C VAL A 157 20.13 8.45 21.10
N LYS A 158 21.07 9.24 20.56
CA LYS A 158 21.50 10.53 21.13
C LYS A 158 20.92 11.68 20.31
N THR A 159 20.57 12.77 20.98
CA THR A 159 20.13 14.00 20.30
C THR A 159 21.29 14.98 20.19
N SER A 160 21.46 15.55 19.01
CA SER A 160 22.15 16.81 18.81
C SER A 160 21.05 17.86 18.95
N TYR A 161 21.22 18.85 19.81
CA TYR A 161 20.27 19.97 19.94
C TYR A 161 20.33 20.90 18.70
N LYS A 162 20.46 20.33 17.50
CA LYS A 162 20.27 21.03 16.24
C LYS A 162 18.78 21.20 16.06
N LYS A 163 18.31 22.41 16.36
CA LYS A 163 16.95 22.84 16.04
C LYS A 163 16.84 22.94 14.51
N HIS A 164 15.84 22.31 13.92
CA HIS A 164 15.44 22.63 12.55
C HIS A 164 14.75 24.01 12.57
N SER A 165 15.22 24.94 11.73
CA SER A 165 14.45 26.13 11.40
C SER A 165 13.50 25.74 10.29
N HIS A 166 12.29 25.36 10.66
CA HIS A 166 11.16 25.19 9.74
C HIS A 166 10.56 26.55 9.42
#